data_AF-A0A2N1TWI7-F1
#
_entry.id   AF-A0A2N1TWI7-F1
#
_cell.length_a   1.000
_cell.length_b   1.000
_cell.length_c   1.000
_cell.angle_alpha   90.00
_cell.angle_beta   90.00
_cell.angle_gamma   90.00
#
_symmetry.space_group_name_H-M   'P 1'
#
loop_
_entity.id
_entity.type
_entity.pdbx_description
1 polymer ?
#
loop_
_entity_poly.entity_id
_entity_poly.type
_entity_poly.pdbx_seq_one_letter_code
_entity_poly.pdbx_strand_id
1 'polypeptide(L)'
;METKFFNSLFGGDCANGAKLCMGITEGDFWARPAGVQLLYHGEDINDVDFGRIAAASNIDNDSIEAESGLPLSRHLYILRRVNCCGIEEKTLSAAVKAVFDSGGNLI
;
A
#
# COMPACT_ATOMS: atom_id res chain seq x y z
N MET A 1 8.83 -19.22 6.93
CA MET A 1 8.98 -17.93 7.63
C MET A 1 7.80 -17.79 8.58
N GLU A 2 8.03 -17.68 9.90
CA GLU A 2 6.93 -17.65 10.87
C GLU A 2 6.06 -16.41 10.70
N THR A 3 4.77 -16.63 10.46
CA THR A 3 3.71 -15.62 10.30
C THR A 3 3.56 -14.68 11.52
N LYS A 4 4.15 -15.05 12.67
CA LYS A 4 4.15 -14.23 13.88
C LYS A 4 4.87 -12.89 13.71
N PHE A 5 5.91 -12.84 12.88
CA PHE A 5 6.67 -11.60 12.69
C PHE A 5 5.81 -10.51 12.02
N PHE A 6 5.08 -10.88 10.97
CA PHE A 6 4.18 -9.96 10.26
C PHE A 6 2.98 -9.55 11.11
N ASN A 7 2.38 -10.46 11.88
CA ASN A 7 1.27 -10.12 12.77
C ASN A 7 1.67 -9.14 13.90
N SER A 8 2.95 -9.07 14.25
CA SER A 8 3.47 -8.15 15.30
C SER A 8 3.65 -6.70 14.82
N LEU A 9 3.64 -6.46 13.50
CA LEU A 9 3.83 -5.14 12.91
C LEU A 9 2.58 -4.24 13.00
N PHE A 10 1.41 -4.83 13.27
CA PHE A 10 0.11 -4.14 13.23
C PHE A 10 -0.45 -3.76 14.61
N GLY A 11 0.40 -3.77 15.66
CA GLY A 11 -0.03 -3.81 17.06
C GLY A 11 0.13 -2.53 17.90
N GLY A 12 0.40 -1.36 17.32
CA GLY A 12 0.54 -0.12 18.10
C GLY A 12 1.83 -0.03 18.93
N ASP A 13 2.76 -0.96 18.76
CA ASP A 13 4.11 -0.88 19.31
C ASP A 13 4.95 0.05 18.41
N CYS A 14 5.28 1.24 18.92
CA CYS A 14 6.01 2.28 18.19
C CYS A 14 7.34 1.77 17.60
N ALA A 15 7.99 0.80 18.25
CA ALA A 15 9.22 0.20 17.72
C ALA A 15 8.96 -0.67 16.47
N ASN A 16 7.80 -1.33 16.40
CA ASN A 16 7.43 -2.16 15.27
C ASN A 16 6.86 -1.35 14.11
N GLY A 17 6.15 -0.26 14.39
CA GLY A 17 5.76 0.72 13.37
C GLY A 17 6.97 1.34 12.67
N ALA A 18 8.01 1.72 13.43
CA ALA A 18 9.27 2.18 12.86
C ALA A 18 9.96 1.11 11.99
N LYS A 19 9.99 -0.15 12.44
CA LYS A 19 10.54 -1.28 11.64
C LYS A 19 9.74 -1.56 10.38
N LEU A 20 8.40 -1.47 10.43
CA LEU A 20 7.54 -1.60 9.26
C LEU A 20 7.88 -0.51 8.23
N CYS A 21 7.96 0.76 8.68
CA CYS A 21 8.34 1.87 7.82
C CYS A 21 9.72 1.64 7.17
N MET A 22 10.72 1.15 7.91
CA MET A 22 12.05 0.84 7.35
C MET A 22 12.03 -0.34 6.36
N GLY A 23 11.21 -1.37 6.63
CA GLY A 23 11.12 -2.55 5.78
C GLY A 23 10.43 -2.28 4.44
N ILE A 24 9.49 -1.34 4.42
CA ILE A 24 8.78 -0.92 3.20
C ILE A 24 9.63 -0.02 2.30
N THR A 25 10.63 0.66 2.86
CA THR A 25 11.54 1.56 2.13
C THR A 25 12.85 0.91 1.71
N GLU A 26 12.87 -0.42 1.57
CA GLU A 26 14.06 -1.19 1.20
C GLU A 26 15.31 -0.92 2.07
N GLY A 27 15.11 -0.51 3.33
CA GLY A 27 16.18 -0.47 4.32
C GLY A 27 17.05 0.79 4.36
N ASP A 28 16.75 1.84 3.59
CA ASP A 28 17.39 3.13 3.85
C ASP A 28 16.86 3.69 5.19
N PHE A 29 17.80 4.03 6.08
CA PHE A 29 17.72 4.30 7.53
C PHE A 29 16.73 5.40 8.00
N TRP A 30 15.74 5.74 7.21
CA TRP A 30 14.77 6.79 7.50
C TRP A 30 13.50 6.20 8.08
N ALA A 31 13.37 6.29 9.40
CA ALA A 31 12.05 6.17 10.02
C ALA A 31 11.12 7.20 9.35
N ARG A 32 9.89 6.79 9.02
CA ARG A 32 8.82 7.70 8.56
C ARG A 32 7.93 8.02 9.76
N PRO A 33 8.28 9.01 10.61
CA PRO A 33 7.55 9.30 11.84
C PRO A 33 6.12 9.81 11.59
N ALA A 34 5.84 10.25 10.37
CA ALA A 34 4.53 10.69 9.94
C ALA A 34 3.66 9.54 9.38
N GLY A 35 4.24 8.36 9.13
CA GLY A 35 3.57 7.20 8.54
C GLY A 35 3.90 6.98 7.07
N VAL A 36 3.15 6.08 6.43
CA VAL A 36 3.35 5.65 5.04
C VAL A 36 1.99 5.49 4.35
N GLN A 37 1.97 5.73 3.04
CA GLN A 37 0.85 5.38 2.17
C GLN A 37 1.17 4.06 1.47
N LEU A 38 0.24 3.11 1.48
CA LEU A 38 0.34 1.83 0.80
C LEU A 38 -0.71 1.77 -0.31
N LEU A 39 -0.26 1.38 -1.50
CA LEU A 39 -1.10 1.10 -2.64
C LEU A 39 -1.31 -0.41 -2.75
N TYR A 40 -2.56 -0.82 -2.81
CA TYR A 40 -2.97 -2.19 -3.15
C TYR A 40 -3.60 -2.19 -4.54
N HIS A 41 -3.51 -3.32 -5.23
CA HIS A 41 -4.01 -3.49 -6.60
C HIS A 41 -4.84 -4.78 -6.72
N GLY A 42 -5.89 -4.73 -7.53
CA GLY A 42 -6.70 -5.87 -7.97
C GLY A 42 -7.56 -5.50 -9.17
N GLU A 43 -8.44 -6.39 -9.61
CA GLU A 43 -9.40 -6.11 -10.69
C GLU A 43 -10.76 -5.63 -10.15
N ASP A 44 -11.18 -6.20 -9.02
CA ASP A 44 -12.37 -5.85 -8.25
C ASP A 44 -12.05 -5.81 -6.74
N ILE A 45 -12.98 -5.29 -5.92
CA ILE A 45 -12.77 -5.14 -4.48
C ILE A 45 -12.56 -6.48 -3.78
N ASN A 46 -13.19 -7.53 -4.29
CA ASN A 46 -13.07 -8.88 -3.75
C ASN A 46 -11.73 -9.55 -4.12
N ASP A 47 -11.03 -9.00 -5.12
CA ASP A 47 -9.78 -9.56 -5.66
C ASP A 47 -8.53 -8.85 -5.12
N VAL A 48 -8.70 -7.78 -4.32
CA VAL A 48 -7.57 -7.06 -3.75
C VAL A 48 -6.92 -7.88 -2.65
N ASP A 49 -5.69 -8.32 -2.89
CA ASP A 49 -4.85 -8.96 -1.88
C ASP A 49 -4.17 -7.91 -0.98
N PHE A 50 -4.78 -7.62 0.17
CA PHE A 50 -4.20 -6.72 1.17
C PHE A 50 -2.91 -7.27 1.84
N GLY A 51 -2.52 -8.51 1.55
CA GLY A 51 -1.22 -9.06 1.94
C GLY A 51 -0.08 -8.66 1.00
N ARG A 52 -0.39 -8.12 -0.19
CA ARG A 52 0.59 -7.75 -1.21
C ARG A 52 0.53 -6.24 -1.49
N ILE A 53 1.59 -5.55 -1.08
CA ILE A 53 1.77 -4.11 -1.36
C ILE A 53 2.22 -3.96 -2.82
N ALA A 54 1.49 -3.15 -3.60
CA ALA A 54 1.83 -2.85 -4.99
C ALA A 54 2.80 -1.67 -5.11
N ALA A 55 2.67 -0.68 -4.23
CA ALA A 55 3.60 0.45 -4.10
C ALA A 55 3.50 1.06 -2.69
N ALA A 56 4.53 1.80 -2.29
CA ALA A 56 4.52 2.56 -1.04
C ALA A 56 5.16 3.93 -1.20
N SER A 57 4.62 4.93 -0.50
CA SER A 57 5.03 6.33 -0.62
C SER A 57 4.98 7.02 0.75
N ASN A 58 5.64 8.17 0.92
CA ASN A 58 5.58 8.86 2.21
C ASN A 58 4.15 9.37 2.44
N ILE A 59 3.77 9.58 3.70
CA ILE A 59 2.44 10.11 4.03
C ILE A 59 2.19 11.50 3.41
N ASP A 60 3.25 12.29 3.27
CA ASP A 60 3.29 13.66 2.76
C ASP A 60 3.53 13.75 1.25
N ASN A 61 3.71 12.61 0.59
CA ASN A 61 3.76 12.60 -0.86
C ASN A 61 2.34 12.79 -1.43
N ASP A 62 2.22 13.72 -2.38
CA ASP A 62 0.95 14.02 -3.05
C ASP A 62 0.59 12.99 -4.13
N SER A 63 1.50 12.07 -4.45
CA SER A 63 1.30 11.03 -5.45
C SER A 63 2.02 9.73 -5.09
N ILE A 64 1.50 8.65 -5.68
CA ILE A 64 2.07 7.31 -5.63
C ILE A 64 1.95 6.73 -7.04
N GLU A 65 3.06 6.24 -7.57
CA GLU A 65 3.09 5.61 -8.88
C GLU A 65 2.80 4.12 -8.72
N ALA A 66 1.84 3.62 -9.51
CA ALA A 66 1.61 2.19 -9.63
C ALA A 66 2.61 1.59 -10.63
N GLU A 67 3.18 0.43 -10.34
CA GLU A 67 4.02 -0.27 -11.31
C GLU A 67 3.22 -0.58 -12.59
N SER A 68 3.69 -0.05 -13.72
CA SER A 68 3.10 -0.27 -15.03
C SER A 68 3.59 -1.60 -15.61
N GLY A 69 2.82 -2.66 -15.42
CA GLY A 69 3.22 -3.98 -15.94
C GLY A 69 2.10 -4.98 -16.19
N LEU A 70 0.86 -4.66 -15.83
CA LEU A 70 -0.23 -5.62 -15.94
C LEU A 70 -1.06 -5.31 -17.21
N PRO A 71 -1.14 -6.25 -18.17
CA PRO A 71 -1.92 -6.10 -19.39
C PRO A 71 -3.42 -6.29 -19.11
N LEU A 72 -3.94 -5.58 -18.11
CA LEU A 72 -5.33 -5.68 -17.68
C LEU A 72 -6.11 -4.48 -18.23
N SER A 73 -7.33 -4.72 -18.67
CA SER A 73 -8.27 -3.68 -19.07
C SER A 73 -8.92 -3.00 -17.86
N ARG A 74 -8.71 -3.50 -16.65
CA ARG A 74 -9.31 -2.97 -15.42
C ARG A 74 -8.35 -3.08 -14.25
N HIS A 75 -8.19 -1.97 -13.55
CA HIS A 75 -7.41 -1.85 -12.33
C HIS A 75 -8.25 -1.19 -11.26
N LEU A 76 -8.28 -1.80 -10.08
CA LEU A 76 -8.73 -1.19 -8.85
C LEU A 76 -7.51 -0.96 -7.97
N TYR A 77 -7.24 0.30 -7.67
CA TYR A 77 -6.22 0.70 -6.73
C TYR A 77 -6.87 1.18 -5.43
N ILE A 78 -6.33 0.72 -4.31
CA ILE A 78 -6.80 1.14 -2.98
C ILE A 78 -5.61 1.70 -2.24
N LEU A 79 -5.73 2.95 -1.80
CA LEU A 79 -4.75 3.59 -0.94
C LEU A 79 -5.17 3.39 0.51
N ARG A 80 -4.25 2.92 1.35
CA ARG A 80 -4.42 2.95 2.81
C ARG A 80 -3.22 3.61 3.46
N ARG A 81 -3.49 4.34 4.54
CA ARG A 81 -2.45 4.97 5.33
C ARG A 81 -2.12 4.11 6.53
N VAL A 82 -0.84 4.02 6.86
CA VAL A 82 -0.35 3.41 8.07
C VAL A 82 0.31 4.49 8.89
N ASN A 83 -0.09 4.66 10.14
CA ASN A 83 0.56 5.60 11.03
C ASN A 83 1.93 5.09 11.49
N CYS A 84 2.69 5.92 12.20
CA CYS A 84 4.03 5.55 12.70
C CYS A 84 4.04 4.41 13.73
N CYS A 85 2.88 3.98 14.22
CA CYS A 85 2.74 2.83 15.12
C CYS A 85 2.38 1.53 14.38
N GLY A 86 2.36 1.54 13.05
CA GLY A 86 1.99 0.37 12.23
C GLY A 86 0.49 0.12 12.16
N ILE A 87 -0.34 1.07 12.58
CA ILE A 87 -1.81 0.94 12.51
C ILE A 87 -2.26 1.40 11.13
N GLU A 88 -2.74 0.44 10.35
CA GLU A 88 -3.29 0.65 9.01
C GLU A 88 -4.78 1.02 9.06
N GLU A 89 -5.16 2.02 8.27
CA GLU A 89 -6.56 2.33 7.99
C GLU A 89 -7.21 1.19 7.21
N LYS A 90 -8.31 0.62 7.73
CA LYS A 90 -9.03 -0.49 7.06
C LYS A 90 -10.20 -0.01 6.18
N THR A 91 -10.16 1.25 5.76
CA THR A 91 -11.25 1.84 4.96
C THR A 91 -11.01 1.61 3.47
N LEU A 92 -12.06 1.88 2.69
CA LEU A 92 -12.03 1.92 1.22
C LEU A 92 -12.26 3.35 0.71
N SER A 93 -12.12 4.35 1.59
CA SER A 93 -12.48 5.73 1.30
C SER A 93 -11.60 6.38 0.22
N ALA A 94 -10.41 5.82 -0.02
CA ALA A 94 -9.48 6.24 -1.06
C ALA A 94 -9.25 5.08 -2.06
N ALA A 95 -10.29 4.74 -2.82
CA ALA A 95 -10.21 3.77 -3.91
C ALA A 95 -10.34 4.47 -5.26
N VAL A 96 -9.45 4.14 -6.19
CA VAL A 96 -9.47 4.62 -7.57
C VAL A 96 -9.64 3.41 -8.47
N LYS A 97 -10.69 3.40 -9.28
CA LYS A 97 -10.89 2.41 -10.33
C LYS A 97 -10.48 3.04 -11.66
N ALA A 98 -9.51 2.44 -12.32
CA ALA A 98 -9.09 2.79 -13.67
C ALA A 98 -9.51 1.66 -14.62
N VAL A 99 -10.21 2.00 -15.70
CA VAL A 99 -10.58 1.06 -16.75
C VAL A 99 -9.93 1.55 -18.03
N PHE A 100 -9.30 0.64 -18.77
CA PHE A 100 -8.63 0.93 -20.03
C PHE A 100 -9.33 0.18 -21.15
N ASP A 101 -9.48 0.83 -22.30
CA ASP A 101 -9.95 0.20 -23.52
C ASP A 101 -8.87 -0.73 -24.13
N SER A 102 -9.21 -1.40 -25.24
CA SER A 102 -8.27 -2.28 -25.94
C SER A 102 -7.10 -1.54 -26.61
N GLY A 103 -7.13 -0.21 -26.65
CA GLY A 103 -6.03 0.66 -27.09
C GLY A 103 -5.17 1.19 -25.94
N GLY A 104 -5.49 0.85 -24.69
CA GLY A 104 -4.79 1.35 -23.50
C GLY A 104 -5.20 2.76 -23.06
N ASN A 105 -6.32 3.29 -23.57
CA ASN A 105 -6.83 4.60 -23.16
C ASN A 105 -7.74 4.45 -21.95
N LEU A 106 -7.62 5.37 -20.99
CA LEU A 106 -8.52 5.45 -19.82
C LEU A 106 -9.95 5.80 -20.27
N ILE A 107 -10.95 5.07 -19.75
CA ILE A 107 -12.38 5.26 -20.05
C ILE A 107 -13.23 5.44 -18.80
#